data_AF-A0A2A4P851-F1
#
_entry.id   AF-A0A2A4P851-F1
#
_cell.length_a   1.000
_cell.length_b   1.000
_cell.length_c   1.000
_cell.angle_alpha   90.00
_cell.angle_beta   90.00
_cell.angle_gamma   90.00
#
_symmetry.space_group_name_H-M   'P 1'
#
loop_
_entity.id
_entity.type
_entity.pdbx_description
1 polymer ?
#
loop_
_entity_poly.entity_id
_entity_poly.type
_entity_poly.pdbx_seq_one_letter_code
_entity_poly.pdbx_strand_id
1 'polypeptide(L)'
;MIVYTVGTFDLLHIGHLALLNRCKALGDTVAVGVASDEVVNRYKPNVPIVPLEHRMEMLLALECVDIVLPYHELEYVSGCREVNADIFVVGEDWGRKPHNLAIEDYLRSEGKQIIQVSYHPKTSSSKIKQTVVAQYKVDAAPFDVQISPSTRIIPQMPLCEVKIPVHPEVLHSVANTNMSEVLKIS
;
A
#
# COMPACT_ATOMS: atom_id res chain seq x y z
N MET A 1 9.22 -1.12 24.89
CA MET A 1 9.34 0.19 24.21
C MET A 1 8.46 0.19 22.97
N ILE A 2 7.62 1.20 22.80
CA ILE A 2 6.67 1.33 21.68
C ILE A 2 7.27 2.23 20.60
N VAL A 3 7.37 1.67 19.39
CA VAL A 3 7.83 2.37 18.19
C VAL A 3 6.63 2.71 17.33
N TYR A 4 6.47 3.98 16.96
CA TYR A 4 5.38 4.44 16.12
C TYR A 4 5.92 5.01 14.81
N THR A 5 5.30 4.62 13.70
CA THR A 5 5.59 5.20 12.38
C THR A 5 4.29 5.49 11.65
N VAL A 6 4.33 6.42 10.70
CA VAL A 6 3.15 6.85 9.94
C VAL A 6 3.40 6.75 8.45
N GLY A 7 2.35 6.50 7.68
CA GLY A 7 2.46 6.45 6.23
C GLY A 7 1.17 6.16 5.51
N THR A 8 1.23 6.24 4.18
CA THR A 8 0.12 5.82 3.33
C THR A 8 0.04 4.30 3.20
N PHE A 9 1.18 3.61 3.07
CA PHE A 9 1.24 2.14 2.87
C PHE A 9 0.43 1.63 1.66
N ASP A 10 0.27 2.46 0.61
CA ASP A 10 -0.37 2.07 -0.65
C ASP A 10 0.49 1.10 -1.45
N LEU A 11 -0.14 0.12 -2.11
CA LEU A 11 0.54 -0.96 -2.85
C LEU A 11 1.70 -1.56 -2.03
N LEU A 12 1.39 -2.17 -0.88
CA LEU A 12 2.37 -2.68 0.08
C LEU A 12 3.51 -3.45 -0.61
N HIS A 13 4.75 -3.04 -0.34
CA HIS A 13 5.92 -3.47 -1.10
C HIS A 13 7.17 -3.50 -0.21
N ILE A 14 8.29 -4.05 -0.72
CA ILE A 14 9.51 -4.29 0.08
C ILE A 14 10.08 -3.03 0.75
N GLY A 15 9.87 -1.84 0.18
CA GLY A 15 10.23 -0.57 0.84
C GLY A 15 9.52 -0.34 2.18
N HIS A 16 8.21 -0.64 2.26
CA HIS A 16 7.45 -0.55 3.52
C HIS A 16 7.91 -1.64 4.50
N LEU A 17 8.09 -2.89 4.03
CA LEU A 17 8.59 -3.97 4.88
C LEU A 17 9.97 -3.66 5.49
N ALA A 18 10.88 -3.04 4.74
CA ALA A 18 12.18 -2.63 5.24
C ALA A 18 12.06 -1.58 6.37
N LEU A 19 11.18 -0.59 6.20
CA LEU A 19 10.87 0.40 7.24
C LEU A 19 10.29 -0.28 8.49
N LEU A 20 9.27 -1.13 8.34
CA LEU A 20 8.59 -1.77 9.46
C LEU A 20 9.51 -2.74 10.22
N ASN A 21 10.34 -3.50 9.51
CA ASN A 21 11.36 -4.34 10.14
C ASN A 21 12.41 -3.52 10.89
N ARG A 22 12.76 -2.32 10.39
CA ARG A 22 13.63 -1.40 11.12
C ARG A 22 12.94 -0.89 12.39
N CYS A 23 11.65 -0.58 12.35
CA CYS A 23 10.87 -0.24 13.54
C CYS A 23 10.88 -1.39 14.57
N LYS A 24 10.66 -2.64 14.13
CA LYS A 24 10.69 -3.82 15.01
C LYS A 24 12.06 -4.06 15.64
N ALA A 25 13.15 -3.71 14.96
CA ALA A 25 14.49 -3.77 15.52
C ALA A 25 14.78 -2.68 16.57
N LEU A 26 13.96 -1.63 16.63
CA LEU A 26 14.12 -0.51 17.56
C LEU A 26 13.35 -0.72 18.87
N GLY A 27 12.31 -1.55 18.91
CA GLY A 27 11.53 -1.76 20.14
C GLY A 27 10.62 -2.99 20.07
N ASP A 28 9.95 -3.27 21.18
CA ASP A 28 9.19 -4.51 21.39
C ASP A 28 7.84 -4.50 20.66
N THR A 29 7.23 -3.32 20.55
CA THR A 29 5.90 -3.12 19.96
C THR A 29 5.98 -2.09 18.84
N VAL A 30 5.46 -2.43 17.66
CA VAL A 30 5.39 -1.54 16.50
C VAL A 30 3.94 -1.14 16.26
N ALA A 31 3.68 0.15 16.43
CA ALA A 31 2.44 0.80 16.06
C ALA A 31 2.59 1.52 14.71
N VAL A 32 1.55 1.44 13.88
CA VAL A 32 1.54 2.05 12.55
C VAL A 32 0.30 2.93 12.38
N GLY A 33 0.55 4.21 12.11
CA GLY A 33 -0.48 5.17 11.73
C GLY A 33 -0.69 5.19 10.23
N VAL A 34 -1.93 4.99 9.80
CA VAL A 34 -2.28 4.85 8.39
C VAL A 34 -3.09 6.06 7.94
N ALA A 35 -2.55 6.81 6.99
CA ALA A 35 -3.24 7.97 6.43
C ALA A 35 -4.54 7.53 5.75
N SER A 36 -5.66 8.17 6.08
CA SER A 36 -6.90 8.05 5.32
C SER A 36 -6.74 8.56 3.89
N ASP A 37 -7.64 8.12 3.01
CA ASP A 37 -7.59 8.48 1.59
C ASP A 37 -7.79 9.99 1.41
N GLU A 38 -8.63 10.62 2.24
CA GLU A 38 -8.85 12.06 2.28
C GLU A 38 -7.58 12.82 2.67
N VAL A 39 -6.86 12.34 3.69
CA VAL A 39 -5.60 12.97 4.11
C VAL A 39 -4.57 12.90 2.98
N VAL A 40 -4.43 11.75 2.33
CA VAL A 40 -3.49 11.57 1.20
C VAL A 40 -3.81 12.54 0.08
N ASN A 41 -5.08 12.72 -0.25
CA ASN A 41 -5.54 13.62 -1.30
C ASN A 41 -5.19 15.11 -1.04
N ARG A 42 -4.96 15.50 0.22
CA ARG A 42 -4.59 16.89 0.56
C ARG A 42 -3.14 17.25 0.20
N TYR A 43 -2.24 16.25 0.08
CA TYR A 43 -0.81 16.51 -0.15
C TYR A 43 -0.18 15.70 -1.30
N LYS A 44 -0.90 14.77 -1.90
CA LYS A 44 -0.50 14.03 -3.09
C LYS A 44 -1.56 14.20 -4.19
N PRO A 45 -1.14 14.20 -5.48
CA PRO A 45 -2.06 14.42 -6.59
C PRO A 45 -3.03 13.25 -6.82
N ASN A 46 -2.72 12.05 -6.32
CA ASN A 46 -3.52 10.86 -6.50
C ASN A 46 -3.86 10.25 -5.15
N VAL A 47 -5.10 9.82 -4.99
CA VAL A 47 -5.53 8.95 -3.88
C VAL A 47 -4.81 7.59 -3.93
N PRO A 48 -4.73 6.87 -2.80
CA PRO A 48 -4.26 5.49 -2.78
C PRO A 48 -5.05 4.61 -3.76
N ILE A 49 -4.40 3.60 -4.33
CA ILE A 49 -5.10 2.59 -5.14
C ILE A 49 -5.84 1.61 -4.23
N VAL A 50 -5.21 1.27 -3.11
CA VAL A 50 -5.78 0.37 -2.10
C VAL A 50 -6.51 1.20 -1.05
N PRO A 51 -7.82 0.95 -0.79
CA PRO A 51 -8.59 1.66 0.25
C PRO A 51 -7.98 1.54 1.64
N LEU A 52 -8.29 2.49 2.52
CA LEU A 52 -7.78 2.56 3.89
C LEU A 52 -7.89 1.23 4.64
N GLU A 53 -9.07 0.62 4.64
CA GLU A 53 -9.38 -0.59 5.41
C GLU A 53 -8.48 -1.74 4.97
N HIS A 54 -8.31 -1.92 3.66
CA HIS A 54 -7.45 -2.97 3.10
C HIS A 54 -5.96 -2.73 3.42
N ARG A 55 -5.52 -1.46 3.40
CA ARG A 55 -4.14 -1.11 3.79
C ARG A 55 -3.88 -1.45 5.25
N MET A 56 -4.84 -1.18 6.13
CA MET A 56 -4.75 -1.52 7.55
C MET A 56 -4.73 -3.04 7.76
N GLU A 57 -5.62 -3.78 7.10
CA GLU A 57 -5.70 -5.24 7.20
C GLU A 57 -4.39 -5.92 6.74
N MET A 58 -3.82 -5.47 5.61
CA MET A 58 -2.52 -5.97 5.14
C MET A 58 -1.39 -5.69 6.14
N LEU A 59 -1.41 -4.55 6.84
CA LEU A 59 -0.41 -4.23 7.85
C LEU A 59 -0.56 -5.10 9.10
N LEU A 60 -1.78 -5.35 9.57
CA LEU A 60 -2.05 -6.23 10.71
C LEU A 60 -1.65 -7.70 10.44
N ALA A 61 -1.61 -8.10 9.17
CA ALA A 61 -1.13 -9.43 8.78
C ALA A 61 0.40 -9.60 8.86
N LEU A 62 1.17 -8.52 9.05
CA LEU A 62 2.63 -8.57 9.13
C LEU A 62 3.09 -8.91 10.54
N GLU A 63 3.98 -9.90 10.68
CA GLU A 63 4.58 -10.30 11.96
C GLU A 63 5.30 -9.16 12.70
N CYS A 64 5.84 -8.18 11.96
CA CYS A 64 6.55 -7.05 12.54
C CYS A 64 5.67 -5.88 12.98
N VAL A 65 4.35 -5.99 12.87
CA VAL A 65 3.38 -4.95 13.22
C VAL A 65 2.44 -5.47 14.30
N ASP A 66 2.29 -4.69 15.38
CA ASP A 66 1.51 -5.08 16.55
C ASP A 66 0.21 -4.26 16.67
N ILE A 67 0.24 -2.98 16.26
CA ILE A 67 -0.90 -2.05 16.36
C ILE A 67 -1.04 -1.28 15.05
N VAL A 68 -2.27 -1.12 14.55
CA VAL A 68 -2.56 -0.30 13.38
C VAL A 68 -3.74 0.64 13.69
N LEU A 69 -3.56 1.93 13.46
CA LEU A 69 -4.60 2.94 13.65
C LEU A 69 -4.71 3.86 12.43
N PRO A 70 -5.92 4.27 12.02
CA PRO A 70 -6.08 5.27 10.97
C PRO A 70 -5.86 6.67 11.53
N TYR A 71 -5.52 7.63 10.66
CA TYR A 71 -5.62 9.05 10.97
C TYR A 71 -6.28 9.84 9.84
N HIS A 72 -7.15 10.78 10.24
CA HIS A 72 -7.99 11.58 9.34
C HIS A 72 -7.57 13.04 9.24
N GLU A 73 -6.51 13.42 9.96
CA GLU A 73 -5.92 14.76 9.91
C GLU A 73 -4.41 14.67 9.76
N LEU A 74 -3.80 15.62 9.05
CA LEU A 74 -2.35 15.63 8.83
C LEU A 74 -1.62 16.20 10.06
N GLU A 75 -1.63 15.39 11.12
CA GLU A 75 -1.15 15.68 12.49
C GLU A 75 -0.69 14.34 13.10
N TYR A 76 0.42 14.33 13.87
CA TYR A 76 1.04 13.08 14.35
C TYR A 76 1.12 12.94 15.88
N VAL A 77 0.95 14.03 16.63
CA VAL A 77 1.01 14.05 18.10
C VAL A 77 -0.14 13.23 18.69
N SER A 78 -1.34 13.33 18.13
CA SER A 78 -2.51 12.56 18.56
C SER A 78 -2.24 11.06 18.54
N GLY A 79 -1.78 10.53 17.40
CA GLY A 79 -1.39 9.12 17.27
C GLY A 79 -0.25 8.73 18.20
N CYS A 80 0.80 9.55 18.33
CA CYS A 80 1.90 9.28 19.26
C CYS A 80 1.43 9.20 20.72
N ARG A 81 0.46 10.04 21.10
CA ARG A 81 -0.13 10.04 22.44
C ARG A 81 -1.02 8.82 22.66
N GLU A 82 -1.84 8.48 21.67
CA GLU A 82 -2.77 7.35 21.74
C GLU A 82 -2.06 6.02 21.98
N VAL A 83 -0.96 5.78 21.26
CA VAL A 83 -0.15 4.55 21.45
C VAL A 83 0.92 4.70 22.53
N ASN A 84 1.01 5.87 23.17
CA ASN A 84 2.11 6.25 24.07
C ASN A 84 3.50 5.88 23.50
N ALA A 85 3.77 6.33 22.27
CA ALA A 85 5.02 6.01 21.58
C ALA A 85 6.24 6.49 22.37
N ASP A 86 7.28 5.67 22.46
CA ASP A 86 8.59 6.03 23.02
C ASP A 86 9.52 6.55 21.91
N ILE A 87 9.40 5.96 20.72
CA ILE A 87 10.17 6.31 19.51
C ILE A 87 9.21 6.58 18.36
N PHE A 88 9.37 7.71 17.69
CA PHE A 88 8.72 8.01 16.42
C PHE A 88 9.69 7.82 15.25
N VAL A 89 9.35 6.98 14.27
CA VAL A 89 10.22 6.65 13.13
C VAL A 89 9.70 7.28 11.85
N VAL A 90 10.59 7.97 11.13
CA VAL A 90 10.28 8.74 9.91
C VAL A 90 11.28 8.45 8.79
N GLY A 91 10.87 8.63 7.54
CA GLY A 91 11.74 8.43 6.37
C GLY A 91 12.66 9.63 6.05
N GLU A 92 13.51 9.47 5.03
CA GLU A 92 14.49 10.51 4.61
C GLU A 92 13.85 11.83 4.18
N ASP A 93 12.62 11.80 3.68
CA ASP A 93 11.89 12.98 3.21
C ASP A 93 11.31 13.83 4.36
N TRP A 94 11.74 13.59 5.60
CA TRP A 94 11.30 14.34 6.76
C TRP A 94 11.76 15.81 6.68
N GLY A 95 10.83 16.69 6.34
CA GLY A 95 11.08 18.13 6.19
C GLY A 95 10.62 18.97 7.38
N ARG A 96 10.56 20.30 7.19
CA ARG A 96 10.18 21.28 8.23
C ARG A 96 8.72 21.75 8.15
N LYS A 97 7.79 20.89 7.73
CA LYS A 97 6.37 21.24 7.65
C LYS A 97 5.80 21.47 9.07
N PRO A 98 4.75 22.30 9.25
CA PRO A 98 4.21 22.59 10.57
C PRO A 98 3.87 21.36 11.42
N HIS A 99 3.27 20.33 10.81
CA HIS A 99 2.96 19.07 11.51
C HIS A 99 4.19 18.25 11.89
N ASN A 100 5.30 18.36 11.14
CA ASN A 100 6.57 17.71 11.50
C ASN A 100 7.21 18.40 12.72
N LEU A 101 7.22 19.73 12.72
CA LEU A 101 7.76 20.51 13.85
C LEU A 101 6.94 20.28 15.13
N ALA A 102 5.61 20.21 15.00
CA ALA A 102 4.71 19.97 16.13
C ALA A 102 5.02 18.63 16.83
N ILE A 103 5.26 17.56 16.08
CA ILE A 103 5.62 16.27 16.68
C ILE A 103 7.03 16.27 17.27
N GLU A 104 7.99 16.93 16.63
CA GLU A 104 9.35 17.08 17.18
C GLU A 104 9.35 17.82 18.53
N ASP A 105 8.57 18.89 18.64
CA ASP A 105 8.44 19.67 19.88
C ASP A 105 7.74 18.85 20.98
N TYR A 106 6.69 18.10 20.64
CA TYR A 106 6.02 17.19 21.57
C TYR A 106 6.97 16.09 22.07
N LEU A 107 7.68 15.40 21.17
CA LEU A 107 8.60 14.34 21.57
C LEU A 107 9.70 14.89 22.48
N ARG A 108 10.21 16.09 22.19
CA ARG A 108 11.21 16.75 23.03
C ARG A 108 10.67 17.08 24.43
N SER A 109 9.44 17.60 24.53
CA SER A 109 8.85 17.95 25.84
C SER A 109 8.59 16.73 26.72
N GLU A 110 8.32 15.57 26.10
CA GLU A 110 8.05 14.30 26.78
C GLU A 110 9.30 13.44 27.02
N GLY A 111 10.49 13.89 26.57
CA GLY A 111 11.72 13.10 26.65
C GLY A 111 11.74 11.85 25.75
N LYS A 112 10.93 11.86 24.68
CA LYS A 112 10.78 10.79 23.70
C LYS A 112 11.71 11.00 22.49
N GLN A 113 11.87 9.98 21.66
CA GLN A 113 12.84 10.00 20.56
C GLN A 113 12.17 10.08 19.20
N ILE A 114 12.85 10.73 18.25
CA ILE A 114 12.57 10.65 16.82
C ILE A 114 13.77 10.04 16.11
N ILE A 115 13.54 9.04 15.26
CA ILE A 115 14.59 8.38 14.47
C ILE A 115 14.24 8.49 13.00
N GLN A 116 15.14 9.11 12.24
CA GLN A 116 15.05 9.16 10.80
C GLN A 116 15.77 7.96 10.19
N VAL A 117 15.10 7.21 9.33
CA VAL A 117 15.66 6.04 8.66
C VAL A 117 15.86 6.29 7.18
N SER A 118 16.94 5.70 6.66
CA SER A 118 17.23 5.73 5.24
C SER A 118 16.27 4.85 4.45
N TYR A 119 15.74 5.36 3.34
CA TYR A 119 14.89 4.55 2.45
C TYR A 119 15.73 3.50 1.75
N HIS A 120 15.24 2.26 1.71
CA HIS A 120 15.83 1.27 0.83
C HIS A 120 15.46 1.60 -0.64
N PRO A 121 16.42 1.85 -1.55
CA PRO A 121 16.15 2.37 -2.90
C PRO A 121 15.47 1.39 -3.88
N LYS A 122 14.99 0.23 -3.41
CA LYS A 122 14.51 -0.85 -4.29
C LYS A 122 13.20 -0.48 -4.99
N THR A 123 12.21 0.09 -4.29
CA THR A 123 10.90 0.38 -4.90
C THR A 123 10.06 1.41 -4.12
N SER A 124 9.01 1.92 -4.77
CA SER A 124 7.96 2.78 -4.18
C SER A 124 6.63 2.54 -4.89
N SER A 125 5.51 2.91 -4.27
CA SER A 125 4.18 2.82 -4.91
C SER A 125 4.11 3.65 -6.19
N SER A 126 4.74 4.82 -6.22
CA SER A 126 4.88 5.62 -7.45
C SER A 126 5.59 4.87 -8.56
N LYS A 127 6.69 4.17 -8.24
CA LYS A 127 7.45 3.38 -9.22
C LYS A 127 6.64 2.19 -9.73
N ILE A 128 5.90 1.50 -8.85
CA ILE A 128 5.00 0.41 -9.22
C ILE A 128 3.91 0.93 -10.18
N LYS A 129 3.24 2.04 -9.84
CA LYS A 129 2.22 2.66 -10.71
C LYS A 129 2.79 3.04 -12.08
N GLN A 130 3.98 3.62 -12.12
CA GLN A 130 4.68 3.95 -13.37
C GLN A 130 4.97 2.70 -14.21
N THR A 131 5.45 1.62 -13.59
CA THR A 131 5.71 0.35 -14.28
C THR A 131 4.44 -0.25 -14.86
N VAL A 132 3.34 -0.29 -14.11
CA VAL A 132 2.05 -0.81 -14.59
C VAL A 132 1.56 -0.02 -15.80
N VAL A 133 1.60 1.32 -15.73
CA VAL A 133 1.21 2.18 -16.85
C VAL A 133 2.12 1.97 -18.07
N ALA A 134 3.43 1.79 -17.86
CA ALA A 134 4.38 1.56 -18.95
C ALA A 134 4.11 0.22 -19.66
N GLN A 135 3.84 -0.86 -18.91
CA GLN A 135 3.52 -2.17 -19.47
C GLN A 135 2.24 -2.12 -20.31
N TYR A 136 1.18 -1.50 -19.78
CA TYR A 136 -0.08 -1.36 -20.51
C TYR A 136 0.06 -0.57 -21.82
N LYS A 137 0.88 0.48 -21.84
CA LYS A 137 1.12 1.28 -23.06
C LYS A 137 1.91 0.53 -24.14
N VAL A 138 2.77 -0.41 -23.76
CA VAL A 138 3.50 -1.27 -24.70
C VAL A 138 2.52 -2.25 -25.36
N ASP A 139 1.65 -2.89 -24.58
CA ASP A 139 0.67 -3.84 -25.10
C ASP A 139 -0.43 -3.18 -25.96
N ALA A 140 -0.69 -1.87 -25.74
CA ALA A 140 -1.63 -1.08 -26.51
C ALA A 140 -1.05 -0.47 -27.80
N ALA A 141 0.25 -0.62 -28.08
CA ALA A 141 0.83 -0.17 -29.34
C ALA A 141 0.25 -1.00 -30.50
N PRO A 142 -0.27 -0.38 -31.57
CA PRO A 142 -0.83 -1.12 -32.68
C PRO A 142 0.23 -2.07 -33.25
N PHE A 143 -0.13 -3.35 -33.41
CA PHE A 143 0.65 -4.28 -34.21
C PHE A 143 0.78 -3.67 -35.60
N ASP A 144 1.98 -3.20 -35.98
CA ASP A 144 2.27 -2.82 -37.35
C ASP A 144 2.19 -4.07 -38.21
N VAL A 145 1.00 -4.34 -38.75
CA VAL A 145 0.84 -5.32 -39.83
C VAL A 145 1.53 -4.73 -41.05
N GLN A 146 2.77 -5.15 -41.30
CA GLN A 146 3.37 -4.99 -42.62
C GLN A 146 2.57 -5.85 -43.60
N ILE A 147 1.57 -5.25 -44.24
CA ILE A 147 0.88 -5.87 -45.36
C ILE A 147 1.88 -5.89 -46.53
N SER A 148 2.55 -7.02 -46.73
CA SER A 148 3.23 -7.29 -48.00
C SER A 148 2.16 -7.39 -49.11
N PRO A 149 2.43 -6.95 -50.36
CA PRO A 149 1.41 -6.80 -51.40
C PRO A 149 0.80 -8.12 -51.93
N SER A 150 1.05 -9.26 -51.27
CA SER A 150 0.80 -10.58 -51.84
C SER A 150 0.06 -11.53 -50.90
N THR A 151 -0.89 -11.05 -50.09
CA THR A 151 -1.77 -11.94 -49.30
C THR A 151 -3.24 -11.73 -49.68
N ARG A 152 -3.84 -12.77 -50.30
CA ARG A 152 -5.30 -12.86 -50.52
C ARG A 152 -6.02 -12.86 -49.18
N ILE A 153 -7.14 -12.15 -49.12
CA ILE A 153 -8.06 -12.16 -47.99
C ILE A 153 -8.54 -13.61 -47.75
N ILE A 154 -8.21 -14.15 -46.58
CA ILE A 154 -8.81 -15.38 -46.02
C ILE A 154 -9.86 -14.97 -44.99
N PRO A 155 -11.02 -15.64 -44.91
CA PRO A 155 -12.16 -15.18 -44.11
C PRO A 155 -11.92 -15.38 -42.60
N GLN A 156 -12.68 -14.61 -41.82
CA GLN A 156 -12.67 -14.44 -40.36
C GLN A 156 -12.15 -15.64 -39.53
N MET A 157 -11.17 -15.37 -38.66
CA MET A 157 -10.74 -16.29 -37.59
C MET A 157 -11.89 -16.51 -36.58
N PRO A 158 -12.06 -17.74 -36.04
CA PRO A 158 -12.98 -17.98 -34.94
C PRO A 158 -12.41 -17.41 -33.63
N LEU A 159 -13.31 -17.01 -32.74
CA LEU A 159 -13.00 -16.57 -31.37
C LEU A 159 -12.17 -17.65 -30.66
N CYS A 160 -10.98 -17.28 -30.19
CA CYS A 160 -10.14 -18.13 -29.37
C CYS A 160 -10.73 -18.16 -27.94
N GLU A 161 -11.35 -19.27 -27.54
CA GLU A 161 -11.66 -19.51 -26.14
C GLU A 161 -10.36 -19.73 -25.36
N VAL A 162 -10.01 -18.77 -24.51
CA VAL A 162 -8.91 -18.91 -23.56
C VAL A 162 -9.34 -19.89 -22.47
N LYS A 163 -8.90 -21.15 -22.56
CA LYS A 163 -8.97 -22.10 -21.43
C LYS A 163 -7.87 -21.76 -20.43
N ILE A 164 -8.26 -21.14 -19.32
CA ILE A 164 -7.40 -20.97 -18.14
C ILE A 164 -7.27 -22.36 -17.48
N PRO A 165 -6.06 -22.91 -17.30
CA PRO A 165 -5.88 -24.16 -16.55
C PRO A 165 -6.11 -23.88 -15.07
N VAL A 166 -7.24 -24.35 -14.53
CA VAL A 166 -7.49 -24.45 -13.09
C VAL A 166 -6.79 -25.69 -12.54
N HIS A 167 -5.87 -25.49 -11.60
CA HIS A 167 -5.25 -26.58 -10.84
C HIS A 167 -6.33 -27.29 -9.99
N PRO A 168 -6.34 -28.64 -9.93
CA PRO A 168 -7.41 -29.40 -9.27
C PRO A 168 -7.58 -29.18 -7.76
N GLU A 169 -6.66 -28.49 -7.09
CA GLU A 169 -6.71 -28.29 -5.63
C GLU A 169 -7.56 -27.09 -5.18
N VAL A 170 -8.03 -26.23 -6.10
CA VAL A 170 -8.88 -25.07 -5.76
C VAL A 170 -10.39 -25.41 -5.75
N LEU A 171 -10.77 -26.63 -6.13
CA LEU A 171 -12.16 -27.06 -6.28
C LEU A 171 -12.83 -27.60 -5.00
N HIS A 172 -12.18 -27.52 -3.84
CA HIS A 172 -12.74 -28.08 -2.58
C HIS A 172 -13.12 -27.08 -1.48
N SER A 173 -13.05 -25.76 -1.70
CA SER A 173 -13.61 -24.80 -0.72
C SER A 173 -14.75 -23.92 -1.23
N VAL A 174 -15.12 -23.98 -2.52
CA VAL A 174 -16.14 -23.08 -3.11
C VAL A 174 -17.40 -23.80 -3.58
N ALA A 175 -17.55 -25.11 -3.30
CA ALA A 175 -18.67 -25.90 -3.79
C ALA A 175 -19.93 -25.87 -2.89
N ASN A 176 -19.94 -25.13 -1.76
CA ASN A 176 -21.04 -25.23 -0.78
C ASN A 176 -21.60 -23.89 -0.25
N THR A 177 -21.64 -22.85 -1.08
CA THR A 177 -22.46 -21.67 -0.75
C THR A 177 -23.46 -21.41 -1.86
N ASN A 178 -24.72 -21.77 -1.59
CA ASN A 178 -25.83 -21.62 -2.50
C ASN A 178 -26.12 -20.12 -2.73
N MET A 179 -25.99 -19.67 -3.98
CA MET A 179 -26.06 -18.26 -4.40
C MET A 179 -27.49 -17.70 -4.46
N SER A 180 -28.35 -18.11 -3.53
CA SER A 180 -29.76 -17.69 -3.46
C SER A 180 -30.19 -17.14 -2.09
N GLU A 181 -29.28 -17.04 -1.10
CA GLU A 181 -29.64 -16.56 0.26
C GLU A 181 -28.98 -15.24 0.69
N VAL A 182 -28.09 -14.61 -0.10
CA VAL A 182 -27.43 -13.35 0.32
C VAL A 182 -28.17 -12.08 -0.13
N LEU A 183 -29.33 -12.21 -0.80
CA LEU A 183 -30.22 -11.09 -1.11
C LEU A 183 -31.48 -11.16 -0.25
N LYS A 184 -31.31 -10.94 1.06
CA LYS A 184 -32.32 -10.42 2.00
C LYS A 184 -31.68 -10.30 3.39
N ILE A 185 -32.04 -9.23 4.09
CA ILE A 185 -31.81 -8.90 5.51
C ILE A 185 -30.65 -7.89 5.74
N SER A 186 -31.10 -6.63 5.93
CA SER A 186 -30.66 -5.56 6.84
C SER A 186 -29.22 -5.08 6.85
#